data_AF-A0A094APM4-F1
#
_entry.id   AF-A0A094APM4-F1
#
_cell.length_a   1.000
_cell.length_b   1.000
_cell.length_c   1.000
_cell.angle_alpha   90.00
_cell.angle_beta   90.00
_cell.angle_gamma   90.00
#
_symmetry.space_group_name_H-M   'P 1'
#
loop_
_entity.id
_entity.type
_entity.pdbx_description
1 polymer ?
#
loop_
_entity_poly.entity_id
_entity_poly.type
_entity_poly.pdbx_seq_one_letter_code
_entity_poly.pdbx_strand_id
1 'polypeptide(L)'
;MVHKAIFWGGFGIAVRAWQLGIEMRPFFSKQSLIGYPIFAGVGGSFGYWLSGVEQRQHTILDARRTSLLEKRQRRAEREAAGEQ
;
A
#
# COMPACT_ATOMS: atom_id res chain seq x y z
N MET A 1 0.27 -7.40 -3.88
CA MET A 1 -1.11 -6.93 -3.64
C MET A 1 -1.83 -7.78 -2.59
N VAL A 2 -1.90 -9.11 -2.76
CA VAL A 2 -2.60 -10.02 -1.82
C VAL A 2 -2.06 -9.94 -0.38
N HIS A 3 -0.74 -9.98 -0.18
CA HIS A 3 -0.13 -9.87 1.16
C HIS A 3 -0.53 -8.58 1.91
N LYS A 4 -0.66 -7.45 1.19
CA LYS A 4 -1.07 -6.17 1.77
C LYS A 4 -2.56 -6.19 2.13
N ALA A 5 -3.41 -6.70 1.26
CA ALA A 5 -4.84 -6.87 1.57
C ALA A 5 -5.07 -7.80 2.77
N ILE A 6 -4.33 -8.92 2.86
CA ILE A 6 -4.39 -9.83 4.02
C ILE A 6 -3.92 -9.13 5.29
N PHE A 7 -2.78 -8.43 5.24
CA PHE A 7 -2.26 -7.68 6.38
C PHE A 7 -3.26 -6.65 6.88
N TRP A 8 -3.79 -5.80 5.98
CA TRP A 8 -4.74 -4.77 6.35
C TRP A 8 -6.11 -5.34 6.77
N GLY A 9 -6.51 -6.49 6.24
CA GLY A 9 -7.67 -7.24 6.72
C GLY A 9 -7.48 -7.77 8.14
N GLY A 10 -6.33 -8.39 8.43
CA GLY A 10 -5.96 -8.81 9.78
C GLY A 10 -5.85 -7.63 10.75
N PHE A 11 -5.33 -6.49 10.28
CA PHE A 11 -5.32 -5.24 11.04
C PHE A 11 -6.74 -4.76 11.38
N GLY A 12 -7.68 -4.82 10.43
CA GLY A 12 -9.09 -4.53 10.70
C GLY A 12 -9.68 -5.41 11.81
N ILE A 13 -9.39 -6.72 11.80
CA ILE A 13 -9.78 -7.65 12.88
C ILE A 13 -9.19 -7.20 14.22
N ALA A 14 -7.90 -6.82 14.24
CA ALA A 14 -7.24 -6.33 15.45
C ALA A 14 -7.87 -5.03 15.97
N VAL A 15 -8.22 -4.10 15.07
CA VAL A 15 -8.93 -2.85 15.41
C VAL A 15 -10.30 -3.16 16.01
N ARG A 16 -11.05 -4.12 15.45
CA ARG A 16 -12.34 -4.55 16.01
C ARG A 16 -12.18 -5.12 17.42
N ALA A 17 -11.17 -5.95 17.64
CA ALA A 17 -10.85 -6.45 18.98
C ALA A 17 -10.51 -5.29 19.93
N TRP A 18 -9.67 -4.35 19.49
CA TRP A 18 -9.29 -3.18 20.28
C TRP A 18 -10.50 -2.32 20.67
N GLN A 19 -11.41 -2.05 19.72
CA GLN A 19 -12.66 -1.33 19.97
C GLN A 19 -13.52 -2.04 21.02
N LEU A 20 -13.69 -3.37 20.93
CA LEU A 20 -14.44 -4.14 21.93
C LEU A 20 -13.80 -4.08 23.32
N GLY A 21 -12.46 -4.08 23.38
CA GLY A 21 -11.71 -3.91 24.62
C GLY A 21 -11.99 -2.55 25.27
N ILE A 22 -12.03 -1.47 24.48
CA ILE A 22 -12.39 -0.13 24.97
C ILE A 22 -13.84 -0.08 25.45
N GLU A 23 -14.78 -0.65 24.69
CA GLU A 23 -16.20 -0.67 25.06
C GLU A 23 -16.54 -1.65 26.19
N MET A 24 -15.56 -2.41 26.70
CA MET A 24 -15.75 -3.50 27.66
C MET A 24 -16.84 -4.50 27.22
N ARG A 25 -17.01 -4.67 25.91
CA ARG A 25 -17.97 -5.64 25.36
C ARG A 25 -17.30 -7.01 25.19
N PRO A 26 -18.05 -8.11 25.37
CA PRO A 26 -17.50 -9.44 25.15
C PRO A 26 -17.03 -9.61 23.70
N PHE A 27 -15.79 -10.09 23.55
CA PHE A 27 -15.15 -10.32 22.25
C PHE A 27 -15.93 -11.31 21.38
N PHE A 28 -16.48 -12.37 22.01
CA PHE A 28 -17.08 -13.51 21.32
C PHE A 28 -18.61 -13.62 21.55
N SER A 29 -19.33 -12.53 21.34
CA SER A 29 -20.81 -12.56 21.29
C SER A 29 -21.30 -12.73 19.85
N LYS A 30 -22.51 -13.26 19.64
CA LYS A 30 -23.10 -13.38 18.28
C LYS A 30 -23.12 -12.05 17.53
N GLN A 31 -23.35 -10.95 18.24
CA GLN A 31 -23.39 -9.60 17.67
C GLN A 31 -21.99 -8.99 17.49
N SER A 32 -21.02 -9.39 18.31
CA SER A 32 -19.61 -8.97 18.17
C SER A 32 -18.93 -9.68 16.99
N LEU A 33 -19.26 -10.95 16.77
CA LEU A 33 -18.63 -11.83 15.79
C LEU A 33 -18.79 -11.34 14.34
N ILE A 34 -19.97 -10.80 13.98
CA ILE A 34 -20.21 -10.26 12.63
C ILE A 34 -19.39 -8.98 12.36
N GLY A 35 -18.94 -8.28 13.40
CA GLY A 35 -18.09 -7.10 13.25
C GLY A 35 -16.70 -7.44 12.70
N TYR A 36 -16.15 -8.61 13.02
CA TYR A 36 -14.82 -9.01 12.56
C TYR A 36 -14.71 -9.11 11.03
N PRO A 37 -15.59 -9.84 10.30
CA PRO A 37 -15.51 -9.88 8.84
C PRO A 37 -15.79 -8.52 8.19
N ILE A 38 -16.60 -7.65 8.81
CA ILE A 38 -16.83 -6.29 8.31
C ILE A 38 -15.53 -5.47 8.39
N PHE A 39 -14.90 -5.43 9.56
CA PHE A 39 -13.65 -4.70 9.74
C PHE A 39 -12.51 -5.31 8.92
N ALA A 40 -12.46 -6.64 8.80
CA ALA A 40 -11.53 -7.33 7.91
C ALA A 40 -11.75 -6.94 6.44
N GLY A 41 -13.01 -6.86 6.01
CA GLY A 41 -13.38 -6.45 4.66
C GLY A 41 -12.96 -5.01 4.38
N VAL A 42 -13.27 -4.08 5.28
CA VAL A 42 -12.86 -2.66 5.16
C VAL A 42 -11.34 -2.53 5.13
N GLY A 43 -10.65 -3.17 6.07
CA GLY A 43 -9.19 -3.17 6.11
C GLY A 43 -8.57 -3.78 4.85
N GLY A 44 -9.05 -4.94 4.41
CA GLY A 44 -8.58 -5.58 3.18
C GLY A 44 -8.79 -4.73 1.94
N SER A 45 -9.95 -4.09 1.84
CA SER A 45 -10.29 -3.14 0.76
C SER A 45 -9.36 -1.94 0.76
N PHE A 46 -9.10 -1.37 1.94
CA PHE A 46 -8.14 -0.28 2.12
C PHE A 46 -6.72 -0.69 1.72
N GLY A 47 -6.25 -1.86 2.14
CA GLY A 47 -4.93 -2.37 1.76
C GLY A 47 -4.77 -2.64 0.27
N TYR A 48 -5.83 -3.09 -0.39
CA TYR A 48 -5.86 -3.26 -1.84
C TYR A 48 -5.77 -1.89 -2.55
N TRP A 49 -6.57 -0.91 -2.13
CA TRP A 49 -6.54 0.45 -2.67
C TRP A 49 -5.15 1.10 -2.50
N LEU A 50 -4.57 1.00 -1.29
CA LEU A 50 -3.24 1.55 -0.99
C LEU A 50 -2.16 0.93 -1.87
N SER A 51 -2.26 -0.38 -2.15
CA SER A 51 -1.34 -1.05 -3.09
C SER A 51 -1.37 -0.41 -4.48
N GLY A 52 -2.55 0.01 -4.94
CA GLY A 52 -2.69 0.72 -6.22
C GLY A 52 -2.09 2.13 -6.19
N VAL A 53 -2.21 2.86 -5.08
CA VAL A 53 -1.58 4.18 -4.89
C VAL A 53 -0.06 4.05 -4.97
N GLU A 54 0.51 3.09 -4.24
CA GLU A 54 1.95 2.84 -4.21
C GLU A 54 2.49 2.44 -5.60
N GLN A 55 1.76 1.60 -6.33
CA GLN A 55 2.14 1.24 -7.70
C GLN A 55 2.27 2.47 -8.60
N ARG A 56 1.33 3.42 -8.51
CA ARG A 56 1.37 4.66 -9.30
C ARG A 56 2.58 5.51 -8.93
N GLN A 57 2.91 5.61 -7.64
CA GLN A 57 4.09 6.35 -7.17
C GLN A 57 5.38 5.75 -7.71
N HIS A 58 5.53 4.42 -7.62
CA HIS A 58 6.71 3.73 -8.17
C HIS A 58 6.83 3.91 -9.68
N THR A 59 5.74 3.80 -10.43
CA THR A 59 5.76 4.03 -11.88
C THR A 59 6.25 5.44 -12.23
N ILE A 60 5.82 6.47 -11.50
CA ILE A 60 6.28 7.85 -11.74
C ILE A 60 7.77 8.00 -11.42
N LEU A 61 8.23 7.43 -10.30
CA LEU A 61 9.62 7.47 -9.90
C LEU A 61 10.53 6.75 -10.91
N ASP A 62 10.11 5.58 -11.38
CA ASP A 62 10.84 4.80 -12.37
C ASP A 62 10.90 5.53 -13.71
N ALA A 63 9.79 6.11 -14.18
CA ALA A 63 9.77 6.91 -15.41
C ALA A 63 10.73 8.11 -15.31
N ARG A 64 10.75 8.80 -14.16
CA ARG A 64 11.66 9.91 -13.92
C ARG A 64 13.11 9.44 -13.91
N ARG A 65 13.41 8.32 -13.24
CA ARG A 65 14.75 7.72 -13.19
C ARG A 65 15.25 7.40 -14.60
N THR A 66 14.45 6.74 -15.43
CA THR A 66 14.80 6.42 -16.82
C THR A 66 15.10 7.68 -17.62
N SER A 67 14.24 8.70 -17.53
CA SER A 67 14.45 9.97 -18.25
C SER A 67 15.76 10.69 -17.85
N LEU A 68 16.16 10.59 -16.57
CA LEU A 68 17.41 11.19 -16.08
C LEU A 68 18.63 10.40 -16.54
N LEU A 69 18.54 9.07 -16.58
CA LEU A 69 19.62 8.21 -17.08
C LEU A 69 19.84 8.41 -18.57
N GLU A 70 18.78 8.48 -19.37
CA GLU A 70 18.87 8.78 -20.81
C GLU A 70 19.51 10.15 -21.05
N LYS A 71 19.13 11.18 -20.28
CA LYS A 71 19.76 12.52 -20.38
C LYS A 71 21.24 12.49 -20.05
N ARG A 72 21.64 11.69 -19.04
CA ARG A 72 23.05 11.51 -18.67
C ARG A 72 23.83 10.76 -19.75
N GLN A 73 23.25 9.73 -20.35
CA GLN A 73 23.85 9.00 -21.46
C GLN A 73 24.06 9.92 -22.67
N ARG A 74 23.04 10.67 -23.08
CA ARG A 74 23.16 11.64 -24.19
C ARG A 74 24.20 12.72 -23.93
N ARG A 75 24.37 13.15 -22.67
CA ARG A 75 25.43 14.10 -22.31
C ARG A 75 26.81 13.45 -22.44
N ALA A 76 26.99 12.25 -21.92
CA ALA A 76 28.24 11.51 -22.03
C ALA A 76 28.62 11.22 -23.49
N GLU A 77 27.65 10.91 -24.36
CA GLU A 77 27.87 10.71 -25.80
C GLU A 77 28.33 12.00 -26.50
N ARG A 78 27.75 13.16 -26.17
CA ARG A 78 28.18 14.46 -26.72
C ARG A 78 29.57 14.86 -26.24
N GLU A 79 29.85 14.67 -24.95
CA GLU A 79 31.18 14.90 -24.38
C GLU A 79 32.23 13.96 -25.00
N ALA A 80 31.87 12.71 -25.30
CA ALA A 80 32.75 11.75 -25.98
C ALA A 80 32.95 12.05 -27.47
N ALA A 81 31.96 12.65 -28.13
CA ALA A 81 32.05 13.08 -29.53
C ALA A 81 32.89 14.36 -29.75
N GLY A 82 33.37 14.99 -28.67
CA GLY A 82 34.25 16.16 -28.73
C GLY A 82 33.53 17.48 -29.07
N GLU A 83 32.21 17.50 -29.06
CA GLU A 83 31.42 18.72 -29.20
C GLU A 83 31.31 19.42 -27.83
N GLN A 84 32.13 20.46 -27.63
CA GLN A 84 32.00 21.39 -26.50
C GLN A 84 30.86 22.38 -26.72
#